data_AF-A0A1B6DH99-F1
#
_entry.id   AF-A0A1B6DH99-F1
#
_cell.length_a   1.000
_cell.length_b   1.000
_cell.length_c   1.000
_cell.angle_alpha   90.00
_cell.angle_beta   90.00
_cell.angle_gamma   90.00
#
_symmetry.space_group_name_H-M   'P 1'
#
loop_
_entity.id
_entity.type
_entity.pdbx_description
1 polymer ?
#
loop_
_entity_poly.entity_id
_entity_poly.type
_entity_poly.pdbx_seq_one_letter_code
_entity_poly.pdbx_strand_id
1 'polypeptide(L)'
;LIACFLVYTMRFKANDAIRFVRIKRPNSVQTRCQIQCVQEFEQFIWPHNFVFSNKNSLKENRVPVMTLAHYLTTQKIMLHGFEARCFRYIPKIIFVVCERLLQLSNCSPVGFVLKQNEFYYRHPNFYFLVSKNQPTIYQNLKNTAKEMEETDQTSDYCNESKNNNSDDWQSDQQLCNITLNQYYSARDSMQLNSAEDVAEAILMDYSTIDENTKASICKYQANLKHGQASWQALQLENNLLVLTGLLMEWLEHLKTPIIHINNLNHIVIYGKDPQFCLKKFELVAQFTIEYLFRFLAHLRPLQKEIQRDIILRVVASLTQQSISIRGSMQPGGNKFKKLRQGTFNKVFEFCTILFELLYENCQIL
;
A
#
# COMPACT_ATOMS: atom_id res chain seq x y z
N LEU A 1 -23.24 17.26 -5.22
CA LEU A 1 -22.57 15.96 -5.46
C LEU A 1 -21.32 16.08 -6.33
N ILE A 2 -21.39 16.61 -7.56
CA ILE A 2 -20.20 16.74 -8.45
C ILE A 2 -19.05 17.51 -7.77
N ALA A 3 -19.34 18.62 -7.11
CA ALA A 3 -18.32 19.37 -6.37
C ALA A 3 -17.67 18.53 -5.24
N CYS A 4 -18.46 17.75 -4.48
CA CYS A 4 -17.94 16.82 -3.48
C CYS A 4 -17.08 15.71 -4.12
N PHE A 5 -17.48 15.20 -5.28
CA PHE A 5 -16.67 14.23 -6.03
C PHE A 5 -15.31 14.82 -6.43
N LEU A 6 -15.25 16.07 -6.88
CA LEU A 6 -13.98 16.75 -7.20
C LEU A 6 -13.13 16.99 -5.93
N VAL A 7 -13.74 17.38 -4.82
CA VAL A 7 -13.05 17.47 -3.51
C VAL A 7 -12.44 16.12 -3.13
N TYR A 8 -13.18 15.04 -3.33
CA TYR A 8 -12.75 13.69 -2.98
C TYR A 8 -11.65 13.14 -3.91
N THR A 9 -11.88 13.13 -5.22
CA THR A 9 -10.99 12.51 -6.22
C THR A 9 -9.79 13.40 -6.56
N MET A 10 -10.03 14.68 -6.79
CA MET A 10 -9.02 15.65 -7.27
C MET A 10 -8.39 16.47 -6.14
N ARG A 11 -8.87 16.33 -4.91
CA ARG A 11 -8.43 17.10 -3.72
C ARG A 11 -8.55 18.61 -3.88
N PHE A 12 -9.52 19.05 -4.69
CA PHE A 12 -9.86 20.47 -4.77
C PHE A 12 -10.37 20.94 -3.41
N LYS A 13 -10.07 22.20 -3.06
CA LYS A 13 -10.78 22.85 -1.95
C LYS A 13 -12.24 23.05 -2.34
N ALA A 14 -13.15 23.09 -1.37
CA ALA A 14 -14.58 23.16 -1.64
C ALA A 14 -14.94 24.34 -2.55
N ASN A 15 -14.37 25.53 -2.29
CA ASN A 15 -14.66 26.72 -3.08
C ASN A 15 -14.15 26.63 -4.52
N ASP A 16 -12.99 26.00 -4.73
CA ASP A 16 -12.42 25.79 -6.06
C ASP A 16 -13.26 24.77 -6.85
N ALA A 17 -13.69 23.68 -6.19
CA ALA A 17 -14.60 22.70 -6.78
C ALA A 17 -15.96 23.31 -7.15
N ILE A 18 -16.54 24.14 -6.28
CA ILE A 18 -17.80 24.86 -6.56
C ILE A 18 -17.62 25.80 -7.76
N ARG A 19 -16.52 26.58 -7.77
CA ARG A 19 -16.22 27.51 -8.87
C ARG A 19 -16.08 26.76 -10.18
N PHE A 20 -15.32 25.67 -10.20
CA PHE A 20 -15.13 24.83 -11.37
C PHE A 20 -16.47 24.29 -11.90
N VAL A 21 -17.31 23.74 -11.01
CA VAL A 21 -18.64 23.22 -11.38
C VAL A 21 -19.55 24.31 -11.92
N ARG A 22 -19.54 25.53 -11.35
CA ARG A 22 -20.36 26.65 -11.86
C ARG A 22 -19.93 27.11 -13.25
N ILE A 23 -18.63 27.08 -13.55
CA ILE A 23 -18.10 27.42 -14.87
C ILE A 23 -18.54 26.37 -15.89
N LYS A 24 -18.34 25.08 -15.57
CA LYS A 24 -18.61 23.97 -16.50
C LYS A 24 -20.08 23.59 -16.60
N ARG A 25 -20.85 23.79 -15.53
CA ARG A 25 -22.29 23.50 -15.44
C ARG A 25 -22.98 24.63 -14.68
N PRO A 26 -23.25 25.76 -15.36
CA PRO A 26 -23.96 26.89 -14.77
C PRO A 26 -25.21 26.43 -14.02
N ASN A 27 -25.58 27.13 -12.95
CA ASN A 27 -26.76 26.83 -12.14
C ASN A 27 -26.77 25.50 -11.37
N SER A 28 -25.68 24.72 -11.36
CA SER A 28 -25.64 23.44 -10.62
C SER A 28 -25.48 23.59 -9.09
N VAL A 29 -24.82 24.66 -8.63
CA VAL A 29 -24.64 24.98 -7.19
C VAL A 29 -25.12 26.41 -6.97
N GLN A 30 -26.31 26.57 -6.41
CA GLN A 30 -27.00 27.86 -6.30
C GLN A 30 -27.20 28.29 -4.86
N THR A 31 -27.61 27.37 -3.98
CA THR A 31 -28.07 27.72 -2.64
C THR A 31 -26.92 27.74 -1.63
N ARG A 32 -27.09 28.53 -0.56
CA ARG A 32 -26.14 28.56 0.57
C ARG A 32 -25.97 27.16 1.21
N CYS A 33 -27.06 26.40 1.32
CA CYS A 33 -27.03 25.04 1.86
C CYS A 33 -26.18 24.08 1.01
N GLN A 34 -26.23 24.19 -0.33
CA GLN A 34 -25.39 23.38 -1.21
C GLN A 34 -23.91 23.73 -1.06
N ILE A 35 -23.57 25.01 -0.96
CA ILE A 35 -22.19 25.47 -0.73
C ILE A 35 -21.66 24.92 0.59
N GLN A 36 -22.45 25.09 1.67
CA GLN A 36 -22.10 24.62 3.00
C GLN A 36 -21.88 23.10 3.03
N CYS A 37 -22.75 22.32 2.37
CA CYS A 37 -22.59 20.87 2.26
C CYS A 37 -21.24 20.46 1.64
N VAL A 38 -20.76 21.16 0.61
CA VAL A 38 -19.44 20.86 0.00
C VAL A 38 -18.30 21.22 0.96
N GLN A 39 -18.42 22.33 1.68
CA GLN A 39 -17.41 22.77 2.67
C GLN A 39 -17.33 21.83 3.88
N GLU A 40 -18.48 21.40 4.42
CA GLU A 40 -18.55 20.40 5.48
C GLU A 40 -17.97 19.06 5.02
N PHE A 41 -18.25 18.66 3.78
CA PHE A 41 -17.66 17.45 3.19
C PHE A 41 -16.13 17.55 3.06
N GLU A 42 -15.59 18.68 2.62
CA GLU A 42 -14.13 18.92 2.60
C GLU A 42 -13.54 18.77 4.02
N GLN A 43 -14.16 19.42 5.01
CA GLN A 43 -13.72 19.36 6.41
C GLN A 43 -13.73 17.95 6.98
N PHE A 44 -14.71 17.13 6.57
CA PHE A 44 -14.79 15.73 6.94
C PHE A 44 -13.66 14.89 6.30
N ILE A 45 -13.39 15.06 5.01
CA ILE A 45 -12.43 14.22 4.28
C ILE A 45 -10.97 14.60 4.53
N TRP A 46 -10.65 15.89 4.62
CA TRP A 46 -9.27 16.36 4.70
C TRP A 46 -8.41 15.76 5.82
N PRO A 47 -8.92 15.62 7.07
CA PRO A 47 -8.17 15.00 8.17
C PRO A 47 -7.76 13.55 7.89
N HIS A 48 -8.41 12.88 6.95
CA HIS A 48 -8.17 11.49 6.59
C HIS A 48 -7.18 11.31 5.43
N ASN A 49 -6.62 12.40 4.88
CA ASN A 49 -5.74 12.34 3.70
C ASN A 49 -4.28 12.01 4.00
N PHE A 50 -3.93 11.52 5.18
CA PHE A 50 -2.54 11.22 5.50
C PHE A 50 -2.11 9.85 4.98
N VAL A 51 -0.84 9.74 4.55
CA VAL A 51 -0.22 8.46 4.17
C VAL A 51 0.99 8.14 5.06
N PHE A 52 1.75 9.16 5.45
CA PHE A 52 2.93 9.05 6.31
C PHE A 52 2.76 9.84 7.60
N SER A 53 3.39 9.37 8.67
CA SER A 53 3.57 10.14 9.91
C SER A 53 4.41 11.38 9.62
N ASN A 54 3.89 12.57 9.92
CA ASN A 54 4.69 13.78 9.78
C ASN A 54 5.70 13.87 10.94
N LYS A 55 7.00 13.69 10.65
CA LYS A 55 8.11 13.78 11.61
C LYS A 55 8.12 15.11 12.39
N ASN A 56 7.70 16.21 11.75
CA ASN A 56 7.64 17.53 12.39
C ASN A 56 6.44 17.71 13.33
N SER A 57 5.44 16.85 13.22
CA SER A 57 4.21 16.94 14.01
C SER A 57 4.29 16.23 15.36
N LEU A 58 5.36 15.48 15.66
CA LEU A 58 5.56 14.88 16.98
C LEU A 58 5.86 15.92 18.08
N LYS A 59 6.21 17.15 17.71
CA LYS A 59 6.39 18.28 18.64
C LYS A 59 5.10 19.02 18.96
N GLU A 60 4.04 18.80 18.18
CA GLU A 60 2.74 19.42 18.40
C GLU A 60 1.75 18.32 18.81
N ASN A 61 1.23 18.38 20.04
CA ASN A 61 0.20 17.48 20.60
C ASN A 61 -1.15 17.47 19.84
N ARG A 62 -1.18 17.85 18.56
CA ARG A 62 -2.37 18.09 17.74
C ARG A 62 -2.52 17.16 16.54
N VAL A 63 -1.52 16.33 16.20
CA VAL A 63 -1.61 15.42 15.05
C VAL A 63 -1.84 13.97 15.51
N PRO A 64 -2.80 13.24 14.92
CA PRO A 64 -3.11 11.87 15.30
C PRO A 64 -1.89 10.97 15.15
N VAL A 65 -1.63 10.18 16.18
CA VAL A 65 -0.45 9.31 16.20
C VAL A 65 -0.74 8.07 15.36
N MET A 66 0.08 7.81 14.33
CA MET A 66 -0.19 6.78 13.33
C MET A 66 0.17 5.38 13.82
N THR A 67 -0.83 4.60 14.24
CA THR A 67 -0.71 3.13 14.37
C THR A 67 -1.21 2.44 13.08
N LEU A 68 -0.87 1.17 12.88
CA LEU A 68 -1.41 0.38 11.76
C LEU A 68 -2.95 0.37 11.75
N ALA A 69 -3.57 0.16 12.91
CA ALA A 69 -5.03 0.14 13.05
C ALA A 69 -5.65 1.52 12.72
N HIS A 70 -5.03 2.60 13.19
CA HIS A 70 -5.48 3.96 12.87
C HIS A 70 -5.36 4.25 11.36
N TYR A 71 -4.23 3.89 10.75
CA TYR A 71 -4.02 4.04 9.31
C TYR A 71 -5.11 3.33 8.50
N LEU A 72 -5.42 2.06 8.82
CA LEU A 72 -6.43 1.31 8.09
C LEU A 72 -7.86 1.81 8.34
N THR A 73 -8.14 2.34 9.53
CA THR A 73 -9.43 3.00 9.82
C THR A 73 -9.61 4.23 8.94
N THR A 74 -8.57 5.06 8.84
CA THR A 74 -8.56 6.23 7.95
C THR A 74 -8.64 5.83 6.47
N GLN A 75 -7.86 4.82 6.07
CA GLN A 75 -7.89 4.28 4.71
C GLN A 75 -9.30 3.81 4.34
N LYS A 76 -10.03 3.16 5.25
CA LYS A 76 -11.41 2.72 5.00
C LYS A 76 -12.38 3.87 4.70
N ILE A 77 -12.14 5.05 5.26
CA ILE A 77 -12.93 6.26 4.95
C ILE A 77 -12.55 6.79 3.55
N MET A 78 -11.26 6.66 3.21
CA MET A 78 -10.70 7.22 2.00
C MET A 78 -10.82 6.35 0.76
N LEU A 79 -11.02 5.04 0.91
CA LEU A 79 -11.20 4.12 -0.20
C LEU A 79 -12.68 3.78 -0.36
N HIS A 80 -13.11 3.48 -1.58
CA HIS A 80 -14.48 3.05 -1.88
C HIS A 80 -14.48 1.92 -2.92
N GLY A 81 -15.68 1.37 -3.17
CA GLY A 81 -15.90 0.39 -4.23
C GLY A 81 -14.97 -0.82 -4.13
N PHE A 82 -14.26 -1.09 -5.22
CA PHE A 82 -13.35 -2.23 -5.28
C PHE A 82 -12.07 -2.02 -4.48
N GLU A 83 -11.50 -0.83 -4.55
CA GLU A 83 -10.28 -0.47 -3.83
C GLU A 83 -10.42 -0.66 -2.31
N ALA A 84 -11.57 -0.29 -1.73
CA ALA A 84 -11.88 -0.52 -0.31
C ALA A 84 -11.96 -1.99 0.08
N ARG A 85 -12.46 -2.86 -0.82
CA ARG A 85 -12.56 -4.31 -0.57
C ARG A 85 -11.17 -4.94 -0.55
N CYS A 86 -10.33 -4.58 -1.50
CA CYS A 86 -8.98 -5.12 -1.65
C CYS A 86 -8.03 -4.70 -0.54
N PHE A 87 -8.07 -3.42 -0.16
CA PHE A 87 -7.20 -2.87 0.87
C PHE A 87 -7.87 -2.80 2.24
N ARG A 88 -8.87 -3.65 2.48
CA ARG A 88 -9.59 -3.69 3.76
C ARG A 88 -8.66 -3.95 4.95
N TYR A 89 -7.66 -4.79 4.77
CA TYR A 89 -6.74 -5.22 5.84
C TYR A 89 -5.26 -5.01 5.52
N ILE A 90 -4.93 -4.43 4.36
CA ILE A 90 -3.57 -4.22 3.90
C ILE A 90 -3.39 -2.73 3.59
N PRO A 91 -2.34 -2.07 4.12
CA PRO A 91 -2.02 -0.70 3.76
C PRO A 91 -1.76 -0.56 2.25
N LYS A 92 -2.51 0.31 1.57
CA LYS A 92 -2.38 0.54 0.12
C LYS A 92 -0.96 0.92 -0.27
N ILE A 93 -0.29 1.75 0.55
CA ILE A 93 1.09 2.17 0.31
C ILE A 93 2.07 1.00 0.30
N ILE A 94 1.95 0.05 1.25
CA ILE A 94 2.78 -1.16 1.28
C ILE A 94 2.57 -1.93 -0.01
N PHE A 95 1.31 -2.17 -0.38
CA PHE A 95 0.99 -2.95 -1.57
C PHE A 95 1.54 -2.31 -2.86
N VAL A 96 1.26 -1.03 -3.07
CA VAL A 96 1.68 -0.31 -4.29
C VAL A 96 3.20 -0.33 -4.44
N VAL A 97 3.93 -0.11 -3.35
CA VAL A 97 5.41 -0.10 -3.37
C VAL A 97 5.95 -1.51 -3.62
N CYS A 98 5.48 -2.53 -2.89
CA CYS A 98 5.93 -3.92 -3.07
C CYS A 98 5.64 -4.44 -4.48
N GLU A 99 4.44 -4.20 -5.01
CA GLU A 99 4.09 -4.62 -6.37
C GLU A 99 4.91 -3.91 -7.45
N ARG A 100 5.28 -2.64 -7.21
CA ARG A 100 6.15 -1.89 -8.11
C ARG A 100 7.59 -2.43 -8.08
N LEU A 101 8.11 -2.74 -6.90
CA LEU A 101 9.42 -3.38 -6.75
C LEU A 101 9.48 -4.73 -7.48
N LEU A 102 8.46 -5.57 -7.34
CA LEU A 102 8.37 -6.84 -8.08
C LEU A 102 8.28 -6.63 -9.59
N GLN A 103 7.56 -5.61 -10.03
CA GLN A 103 7.48 -5.25 -11.45
C GLN A 103 8.86 -4.85 -12.01
N LEU A 104 9.61 -4.05 -11.27
CA LEU A 104 10.94 -3.58 -11.66
C LEU A 104 11.98 -4.71 -11.67
N SER A 105 11.79 -5.78 -10.91
CA SER A 105 12.66 -6.96 -10.90
C SER A 105 12.18 -8.12 -11.78
N ASN A 106 11.15 -7.89 -12.61
CA ASN A 106 10.48 -8.93 -13.41
C ASN A 106 10.03 -10.16 -12.59
N CYS A 107 9.79 -9.96 -11.30
CA CYS A 107 9.30 -11.00 -10.40
C CYS A 107 7.78 -11.14 -10.53
N SER A 108 7.28 -12.34 -10.30
CA SER A 108 5.84 -12.60 -10.27
C SER A 108 5.18 -11.71 -9.20
N PRO A 109 4.06 -11.03 -9.50
CA PRO A 109 3.37 -10.24 -8.50
C PRO A 109 2.79 -11.10 -7.37
N VAL A 110 2.67 -10.54 -6.17
CA VAL A 110 1.93 -11.20 -5.09
C VAL A 110 0.44 -11.08 -5.36
N GLY A 111 0.01 -9.92 -5.84
CA GLY A 111 -1.36 -9.67 -6.24
C GLY A 111 -1.73 -10.25 -7.61
N PHE A 112 -3.02 -10.51 -7.82
CA PHE A 112 -3.53 -10.82 -9.16
C PHE A 112 -3.77 -9.54 -9.94
N VAL A 113 -3.60 -9.62 -11.27
CA VAL A 113 -3.96 -8.56 -12.20
C VAL A 113 -5.43 -8.77 -12.60
N LEU A 114 -6.23 -7.72 -12.49
CA LEU A 114 -7.64 -7.70 -12.88
C LEU A 114 -7.85 -6.66 -13.96
N LYS A 115 -8.64 -6.99 -14.98
CA LYS A 115 -9.00 -6.05 -16.04
C LYS A 115 -10.35 -5.42 -15.69
N GLN A 116 -10.45 -4.10 -15.63
CA GLN A 116 -11.71 -3.38 -15.46
C GLN A 116 -11.75 -2.22 -16.46
N ASN A 117 -12.73 -2.21 -17.37
CA ASN A 117 -12.91 -1.16 -18.39
C ASN A 117 -11.61 -0.82 -19.18
N GLU A 118 -10.90 -1.85 -19.65
CA GLU A 118 -9.57 -1.78 -20.30
C GLU A 118 -8.36 -1.48 -19.40
N PHE A 119 -8.56 -1.17 -18.11
CA PHE A 119 -7.46 -0.93 -17.16
C PHE A 119 -7.08 -2.21 -16.41
N TYR A 120 -5.78 -2.48 -16.28
CA TYR A 120 -5.27 -3.58 -15.47
C TYR A 120 -4.90 -3.07 -14.06
N TYR A 121 -5.62 -3.52 -13.04
CA TYR A 121 -5.32 -3.22 -11.64
C TYR A 121 -4.72 -4.43 -10.92
N ARG A 122 -3.71 -4.22 -10.08
CA ARG A 122 -3.15 -5.28 -9.22
C ARG A 122 -3.83 -5.25 -7.86
N HIS A 123 -4.20 -6.44 -7.36
CA HIS A 123 -4.93 -6.58 -6.10
C HIS A 123 -4.34 -7.68 -5.23
N PRO A 124 -4.30 -7.52 -3.89
CA PRO A 124 -3.76 -8.53 -3.00
C PRO A 124 -4.39 -9.91 -3.24
N ASN A 125 -3.57 -10.94 -3.31
CA ASN A 125 -4.04 -12.31 -3.40
C ASN A 125 -4.86 -12.66 -2.15
N PHE A 126 -6.13 -12.99 -2.34
CA PHE A 126 -7.07 -13.19 -1.24
C PHE A 126 -6.91 -14.51 -0.47
N TYR A 127 -6.02 -15.41 -0.91
CA TYR A 127 -5.77 -16.71 -0.29
C TYR A 127 -4.72 -16.64 0.85
N PHE A 128 -4.98 -15.78 1.84
CA PHE A 128 -4.12 -15.68 3.02
C PHE A 128 -4.16 -16.96 3.87
N LEU A 129 -3.03 -17.36 4.46
CA LEU A 129 -2.88 -18.54 5.31
C LEU A 129 -3.85 -18.50 6.50
N VAL A 130 -4.07 -17.31 7.04
CA VAL A 130 -5.01 -17.08 8.13
C VAL A 130 -6.46 -17.26 7.67
N SER A 131 -6.79 -16.85 6.44
CA SER A 131 -8.16 -16.89 5.91
C SER A 131 -8.72 -18.31 5.77
N LYS A 132 -7.89 -19.33 5.52
CA LYS A 132 -8.35 -20.72 5.29
C LYS A 132 -9.26 -21.29 6.40
N ASN A 133 -9.18 -20.77 7.64
CA ASN A 133 -10.00 -21.23 8.77
C ASN A 133 -10.95 -20.16 9.33
N GLN A 134 -11.10 -19.00 8.68
CA GLN A 134 -12.10 -17.99 9.02
C GLN A 134 -13.13 -17.95 7.89
N PRO A 135 -14.13 -18.86 7.92
CA PRO A 135 -14.99 -19.13 6.77
C PRO A 135 -15.74 -17.89 6.29
N THR A 136 -16.17 -16.98 7.17
CA THR A 136 -16.83 -15.73 6.76
C THR A 136 -15.91 -14.78 6.00
N ILE A 137 -14.64 -14.62 6.40
CA ILE A 137 -13.70 -13.77 5.66
C ILE A 137 -13.32 -14.45 4.35
N TYR A 138 -12.99 -15.74 4.38
CA TYR A 138 -12.65 -16.51 3.18
C TYR A 138 -13.80 -16.56 2.17
N GLN A 139 -15.03 -16.80 2.61
CA GLN A 139 -16.22 -16.81 1.76
C GLN A 139 -16.51 -15.42 1.22
N ASN A 140 -16.42 -14.36 2.02
CA ASN A 140 -16.60 -12.99 1.52
C ASN A 140 -15.53 -12.61 0.48
N LEU A 141 -14.28 -13.02 0.70
CA LEU A 141 -13.19 -12.78 -0.24
C LEU A 141 -13.32 -13.61 -1.52
N LYS A 142 -13.76 -14.86 -1.40
CA LYS A 142 -14.04 -15.77 -2.53
C LYS A 142 -15.27 -15.31 -3.33
N ASN A 143 -16.32 -14.86 -2.65
CA ASN A 143 -17.50 -14.28 -3.28
C ASN A 143 -17.16 -12.96 -3.95
N THR A 144 -16.32 -12.11 -3.33
CA THR A 144 -15.77 -10.91 -3.98
C THR A 144 -15.08 -11.28 -5.28
N ALA A 145 -14.16 -12.26 -5.26
CA ALA A 145 -13.47 -12.74 -6.47
C ALA A 145 -14.42 -13.31 -7.53
N LYS A 146 -15.49 -14.02 -7.13
CA LYS A 146 -16.52 -14.57 -8.03
C LYS A 146 -17.44 -13.51 -8.63
N GLU A 147 -17.93 -12.58 -7.82
CA GLU A 147 -18.72 -11.42 -8.28
C GLU A 147 -17.93 -10.63 -9.35
N MET A 148 -16.60 -10.58 -9.22
CA MET A 148 -15.72 -9.93 -10.18
C MET A 148 -15.60 -10.69 -11.51
N GLU A 149 -15.63 -12.03 -11.50
CA GLU A 149 -15.66 -12.86 -12.72
C GLU A 149 -17.04 -12.82 -13.41
N GLU A 150 -18.12 -12.70 -12.64
CA GLU A 150 -19.50 -12.66 -13.15
C GLU A 150 -19.88 -11.29 -13.74
N THR A 151 -19.44 -10.16 -13.14
CA THR A 151 -19.70 -8.82 -13.70
C THR A 151 -19.02 -8.57 -15.05
N ASP A 152 -17.93 -9.28 -15.35
CA ASP A 152 -17.25 -9.23 -16.66
C ASP A 152 -18.02 -9.97 -17.77
N GLN A 153 -18.96 -10.86 -17.42
CA GLN A 153 -19.80 -11.58 -18.38
C GLN A 153 -21.15 -10.91 -18.65
N THR A 154 -21.57 -9.96 -17.81
CA THR A 154 -22.88 -9.29 -17.90
C THR A 154 -22.82 -7.82 -18.33
N SER A 155 -21.71 -7.33 -18.89
CA SER A 155 -21.62 -5.96 -19.41
C SER A 155 -22.34 -5.80 -20.76
N ASP A 156 -23.64 -6.04 -20.77
CA ASP A 156 -24.53 -5.82 -21.93
C ASP A 156 -25.71 -4.89 -21.58
N TYR A 157 -25.53 -4.01 -20.59
CA TYR A 157 -26.50 -2.97 -20.25
C TYR A 157 -25.85 -1.59 -20.14
N CYS A 158 -25.81 -0.92 -21.29
CA CYS A 158 -26.11 0.52 -21.43
C CYS A 158 -26.20 0.86 -22.94
N ASN A 159 -27.26 0.37 -23.59
CA ASN A 159 -27.77 1.00 -24.80
C ASN A 159 -28.89 1.97 -24.40
N GLU A 160 -28.90 3.14 -25.06
CA GLU A 160 -29.81 4.29 -24.94
C GLU A 160 -29.37 5.34 -23.91
N SER A 161 -28.82 6.49 -24.30
CA SER A 161 -29.49 7.45 -25.19
C SER A 161 -28.46 8.29 -25.94
N LYS A 162 -28.51 8.25 -27.27
CA LYS A 162 -27.86 9.25 -28.14
C LYS A 162 -28.58 10.58 -27.92
N ASN A 163 -27.97 11.48 -27.17
CA ASN A 163 -28.30 12.90 -27.26
C ASN A 163 -27.01 13.70 -27.45
N ASN A 164 -26.96 14.34 -28.62
CA ASN A 164 -25.82 15.10 -29.12
C ASN A 164 -25.55 16.32 -28.23
N ASN A 165 -24.39 16.31 -27.57
CA ASN A 165 -23.56 17.48 -27.25
C ASN A 165 -22.16 16.93 -26.92
N SER A 166 -21.47 16.56 -28.00
CA SER A 166 -20.16 15.94 -28.04
C SER A 166 -19.09 17.03 -28.10
N ASP A 167 -18.49 17.44 -26.98
CA ASP A 167 -17.17 18.11 -27.02
C ASP A 167 -16.36 18.13 -25.71
N ASP A 168 -16.92 17.88 -24.51
CA ASP A 168 -16.14 18.15 -23.25
C ASP A 168 -15.88 16.91 -22.36
N TRP A 169 -16.41 15.72 -22.69
CA TRP A 169 -16.01 14.45 -22.04
C TRP A 169 -14.71 13.87 -22.62
N GLN A 170 -14.22 14.46 -23.72
CA GLN A 170 -12.95 14.06 -24.33
C GLN A 170 -11.75 14.40 -23.43
N SER A 171 -11.82 15.43 -22.59
CA SER A 171 -10.69 15.87 -21.76
C SER A 171 -10.35 14.91 -20.62
N ASP A 172 -11.34 14.31 -19.97
CA ASP A 172 -11.15 13.35 -18.88
C ASP A 172 -10.76 11.96 -19.41
N GLN A 173 -11.36 11.53 -20.54
CA GLN A 173 -10.88 10.37 -21.30
C GLN A 173 -9.47 10.61 -21.82
N GLN A 174 -9.13 11.81 -22.29
CA GLN A 174 -7.76 12.16 -22.69
C GLN A 174 -6.80 12.13 -21.51
N LEU A 175 -7.15 12.63 -20.31
CA LEU A 175 -6.27 12.55 -19.14
C LEU A 175 -5.99 11.09 -18.76
N CYS A 176 -7.02 10.25 -18.70
CA CYS A 176 -6.87 8.82 -18.44
C CYS A 176 -6.08 8.10 -19.55
N ASN A 177 -6.31 8.43 -20.82
CA ASN A 177 -5.61 7.86 -21.97
C ASN A 177 -4.15 8.34 -22.06
N ILE A 178 -3.87 9.59 -21.69
CA ILE A 178 -2.51 10.15 -21.58
C ILE A 178 -1.76 9.42 -20.46
N THR A 179 -2.37 9.23 -19.29
CA THR A 179 -1.76 8.48 -18.18
C THR A 179 -1.56 7.00 -18.53
N LEU A 180 -2.49 6.37 -19.27
CA LEU A 180 -2.35 5.01 -19.78
C LEU A 180 -1.23 4.89 -20.81
N ASN A 181 -1.18 5.78 -21.79
CA ASN A 181 -0.12 5.79 -22.81
C ASN A 181 1.24 6.06 -22.15
N GLN A 182 1.31 6.96 -21.18
CA GLN A 182 2.51 7.15 -20.34
C GLN A 182 2.84 5.90 -19.55
N TYR A 183 1.87 5.19 -19.00
CA TYR A 183 2.07 3.93 -18.28
C TYR A 183 2.61 2.82 -19.19
N TYR A 184 2.04 2.64 -20.39
CA TYR A 184 2.51 1.66 -21.36
C TYR A 184 3.88 2.05 -21.93
N SER A 185 4.10 3.31 -22.31
CA SER A 185 5.42 3.78 -22.77
C SER A 185 6.48 3.71 -21.68
N ALA A 186 6.14 4.00 -20.41
CA ALA A 186 7.06 3.83 -19.28
C ALA A 186 7.33 2.34 -18.98
N ARG A 187 6.34 1.47 -19.19
CA ARG A 187 6.50 0.01 -19.08
C ARG A 187 7.42 -0.54 -20.17
N ASP A 188 7.30 -0.03 -21.39
CA ASP A 188 8.11 -0.46 -22.54
C ASP A 188 9.55 0.08 -22.48
N SER A 189 9.78 1.20 -21.77
CA SER A 189 11.11 1.80 -21.53
C SER A 189 11.70 1.45 -20.15
N MET A 190 11.07 0.53 -19.41
CA MET A 190 11.45 0.20 -18.04
C MET A 190 12.77 -0.57 -18.00
N GLN A 191 13.80 0.01 -17.37
CA GLN A 191 15.03 -0.73 -17.07
C GLN A 191 14.72 -1.77 -15.99
N LEU A 192 14.78 -3.04 -16.37
CA LEU A 192 14.61 -4.15 -15.45
C LEU A 192 15.85 -4.30 -14.59
N ASN A 193 15.62 -4.51 -13.29
CA ASN A 193 16.63 -4.83 -12.31
C ASN A 193 16.55 -6.34 -12.00
N SER A 194 17.56 -6.89 -11.33
CA SER A 194 17.50 -8.24 -10.77
C SER A 194 16.68 -8.27 -9.47
N ALA A 195 16.27 -9.46 -9.03
CA ALA A 195 15.68 -9.63 -7.70
C ALA A 195 16.69 -9.27 -6.61
N GLU A 196 17.98 -9.58 -6.84
CA GLU A 196 19.10 -9.22 -5.99
C GLU A 196 19.24 -7.70 -5.83
N ASP A 197 19.09 -6.90 -6.89
CA ASP A 197 19.16 -5.43 -6.79
C ASP A 197 18.08 -4.87 -5.87
N VAL A 198 16.86 -5.43 -5.94
CA VAL A 198 15.76 -5.05 -5.02
C VAL A 198 16.08 -5.49 -3.60
N ALA A 199 16.65 -6.68 -3.41
CA ALA A 199 17.05 -7.16 -2.10
C ALA A 199 18.16 -6.28 -1.49
N GLU A 200 19.16 -5.87 -2.27
CA GLU A 200 20.20 -4.95 -1.81
C GLU A 200 19.64 -3.55 -1.51
N ALA A 201 18.67 -3.06 -2.28
CA ALA A 201 17.97 -1.82 -1.98
C ALA A 201 17.16 -1.90 -0.67
N ILE A 202 16.57 -3.06 -0.35
CA ILE A 202 15.91 -3.34 0.94
C ILE A 202 16.94 -3.29 2.09
N LEU A 203 18.13 -3.85 1.88
CA LEU A 203 19.22 -3.93 2.86
C LEU A 203 19.98 -2.62 3.07
N MET A 204 19.77 -1.62 2.21
CA MET A 204 20.40 -0.30 2.31
C MET A 204 20.16 0.38 3.65
N ASP A 205 21.21 1.05 4.16
CA ASP A 205 21.09 1.96 5.29
C ASP A 205 20.55 3.32 4.82
N TYR A 206 19.27 3.58 5.09
CA TYR A 206 18.61 4.82 4.68
C TYR A 206 19.09 6.07 5.42
N SER A 207 19.93 5.93 6.44
CA SER A 207 20.62 7.07 7.04
C SER A 207 21.76 7.59 6.16
N THR A 208 22.29 6.77 5.25
CA THR A 208 23.48 7.08 4.43
C THR A 208 23.17 7.35 2.95
N ILE A 209 21.91 7.28 2.53
CA ILE A 209 21.54 7.57 1.13
C ILE A 209 21.80 9.05 0.76
N ASP A 210 21.94 9.31 -0.53
CA ASP A 210 22.21 10.65 -1.06
C ASP A 210 21.02 11.61 -0.88
N GLU A 211 21.31 12.92 -0.88
CA GLU A 211 20.31 13.95 -0.65
C GLU A 211 19.25 14.04 -1.76
N ASN A 212 19.55 13.64 -3.01
CA ASN A 212 18.56 13.67 -4.09
C ASN A 212 17.51 12.56 -3.88
N THR A 213 17.95 11.37 -3.48
CA THR A 213 17.06 10.26 -3.12
C THR A 213 16.21 10.63 -1.90
N LYS A 214 16.81 11.23 -0.85
CA LYS A 214 16.07 11.73 0.31
C LYS A 214 15.02 12.77 -0.07
N ALA A 215 15.38 13.74 -0.92
CA ALA A 215 14.46 14.76 -1.39
C ALA A 215 13.28 14.16 -2.17
N SER A 216 13.54 13.12 -2.97
CA SER A 216 12.51 12.39 -3.72
C SER A 216 11.56 11.64 -2.78
N ILE A 217 12.08 10.94 -1.76
CA ILE A 217 11.27 10.29 -0.73
C ILE A 217 10.39 11.32 -0.02
N CYS A 218 10.97 12.44 0.45
CA CYS A 218 10.23 13.52 1.10
C CYS A 218 9.13 14.10 0.19
N LYS A 219 9.40 14.24 -1.11
CA LYS A 219 8.41 14.71 -2.10
C LYS A 219 7.22 13.76 -2.19
N TYR A 220 7.45 12.44 -2.26
CA TYR A 220 6.35 11.47 -2.25
C TYR A 220 5.57 11.49 -0.92
N GLN A 221 6.27 11.53 0.22
CA GLN A 221 5.63 11.61 1.53
C GLN A 221 4.71 12.85 1.64
N ALA A 222 5.16 13.99 1.12
CA ALA A 222 4.38 15.22 1.08
C ALA A 222 3.22 15.17 0.08
N ASN A 223 3.37 14.48 -1.05
CA ASN A 223 2.43 14.56 -2.16
C ASN A 223 1.35 13.48 -2.17
N LEU A 224 1.58 12.31 -1.58
CA LEU A 224 0.61 11.19 -1.64
C LEU A 224 -0.76 11.53 -1.00
N LYS A 225 -0.83 12.58 -0.18
CA LYS A 225 -2.09 13.14 0.36
C LYS A 225 -2.92 13.95 -0.65
N HIS A 226 -2.32 14.34 -1.77
CA HIS A 226 -2.90 15.28 -2.75
C HIS A 226 -3.68 14.61 -3.90
N GLY A 227 -3.94 13.30 -3.82
CA GLY A 227 -4.90 12.62 -4.71
C GLY A 227 -4.27 11.59 -5.64
N GLN A 228 -5.07 11.10 -6.59
CA GLN A 228 -4.72 9.92 -7.41
C GLN A 228 -3.50 10.13 -8.33
N ALA A 229 -3.26 11.35 -8.82
CA ALA A 229 -2.10 11.64 -9.66
C ALA A 229 -0.76 11.31 -8.97
N SER A 230 -0.66 11.54 -7.65
CA SER A 230 0.55 11.19 -6.89
C SER A 230 0.71 9.67 -6.69
N TRP A 231 -0.39 8.93 -6.61
CA TRP A 231 -0.37 7.47 -6.57
C TRP A 231 0.03 6.87 -7.92
N GLN A 232 -0.45 7.45 -9.02
CA GLN A 232 -0.05 7.06 -10.38
C GLN A 232 1.43 7.35 -10.62
N ALA A 233 1.95 8.50 -10.18
CA ALA A 233 3.37 8.80 -10.24
C ALA A 233 4.21 7.75 -9.48
N LEU A 234 3.77 7.32 -8.29
CA LEU A 234 4.44 6.26 -7.53
C LEU A 234 4.44 4.91 -8.27
N GLN A 235 3.37 4.58 -9.00
CA GLN A 235 3.30 3.37 -9.84
C GLN A 235 4.25 3.41 -11.04
N LEU A 236 4.75 4.59 -11.41
CA LEU A 236 5.72 4.80 -12.49
C LEU A 236 7.14 5.04 -11.97
N GLU A 237 7.35 5.08 -10.65
CA GLU A 237 8.67 5.28 -10.06
C GLU A 237 9.61 4.12 -10.41
N ASN A 238 10.85 4.43 -10.78
CA ASN A 238 11.85 3.44 -11.22
C ASN A 238 13.01 3.33 -10.23
N ASN A 239 13.23 4.33 -9.38
CA ASN A 239 14.32 4.30 -8.41
C ASN A 239 13.98 3.35 -7.25
N LEU A 240 14.70 2.23 -7.19
CA LEU A 240 14.54 1.22 -6.15
C LEU A 240 14.69 1.84 -4.75
N LEU A 241 15.73 2.66 -4.53
CA LEU A 241 15.98 3.28 -3.22
C LEU A 241 14.87 4.23 -2.79
N VAL A 242 14.21 4.93 -3.72
CA VAL A 242 13.03 5.75 -3.37
C VAL A 242 11.87 4.85 -2.91
N LEU A 243 11.60 3.77 -3.63
CA LEU A 243 10.52 2.83 -3.30
C LEU A 243 10.78 2.09 -1.97
N THR A 244 11.94 1.46 -1.82
CA THR A 244 12.31 0.76 -0.58
C THR A 244 12.48 1.74 0.58
N GLY A 245 12.92 2.97 0.33
CA GLY A 245 12.95 4.04 1.33
C GLY A 245 11.56 4.42 1.82
N LEU A 246 10.58 4.57 0.93
CA LEU A 246 9.18 4.80 1.31
C LEU A 246 8.61 3.63 2.12
N LEU A 247 8.92 2.39 1.74
CA LEU A 247 8.49 1.19 2.48
C LEU A 247 9.05 1.17 3.90
N MET A 248 10.37 1.37 4.05
CA MET A 248 11.04 1.36 5.34
C MET A 248 10.58 2.52 6.22
N GLU A 249 10.51 3.74 5.66
CA GLU A 249 9.98 4.90 6.37
C GLU A 249 8.56 4.66 6.88
N TRP A 250 7.70 4.03 6.08
CA TRP A 250 6.33 3.76 6.50
C TRP A 250 6.27 2.77 7.67
N LEU A 251 7.02 1.66 7.61
CA LEU A 251 7.05 0.64 8.66
C LEU A 251 7.67 1.17 9.97
N GLU A 252 8.75 1.94 9.86
CA GLU A 252 9.57 2.34 11.00
C GLU A 252 9.02 3.57 11.73
N HIS A 253 8.15 4.37 11.10
CA HIS A 253 7.55 5.57 11.70
C HIS A 253 6.11 5.38 12.21
N LEU A 254 5.63 4.14 12.27
CA LEU A 254 4.42 3.83 13.03
C LEU A 254 4.68 4.12 14.52
N LYS A 255 3.67 4.60 15.24
CA LYS A 255 3.73 4.84 16.70
C LYS A 255 4.15 3.59 17.46
N THR A 256 3.61 2.47 17.02
CA THR A 256 3.77 1.16 17.63
C THR A 256 4.18 0.19 16.52
N PRO A 257 5.12 -0.72 16.77
CA PRO A 257 5.52 -1.73 15.80
C PRO A 257 4.32 -2.61 15.41
N ILE A 258 4.36 -3.14 14.19
CA ILE A 258 3.34 -4.08 13.69
C ILE A 258 3.37 -5.37 14.51
N ILE A 259 4.56 -5.85 14.87
CA ILE A 259 4.76 -6.94 15.83
C ILE A 259 4.98 -6.30 17.21
N HIS A 260 3.88 -6.09 17.92
CA HIS A 260 3.89 -5.50 19.26
C HIS A 260 4.30 -6.53 20.33
N ILE A 261 4.55 -6.08 21.57
CA ILE A 261 5.03 -6.96 22.66
C ILE A 261 4.09 -8.14 22.96
N ASN A 262 2.78 -7.95 22.80
CA ASN A 262 1.81 -9.03 22.96
C ASN A 262 1.98 -10.11 21.88
N ASN A 263 2.32 -9.70 20.66
CA ASN A 263 2.60 -10.61 19.55
C ASN A 263 3.91 -11.37 19.79
N LEU A 264 4.93 -10.71 20.35
CA LEU A 264 6.19 -11.37 20.74
C LEU A 264 5.94 -12.50 21.75
N ASN A 265 5.06 -12.29 22.73
CA ASN A 265 4.68 -13.34 23.68
C ASN A 265 4.04 -14.55 22.97
N HIS A 266 3.15 -14.31 21.99
CA HIS A 266 2.58 -15.38 21.19
C HIS A 266 3.63 -16.11 20.34
N ILE A 267 4.57 -15.38 19.73
CA ILE A 267 5.67 -15.97 18.94
C ILE A 267 6.55 -16.88 19.80
N VAL A 268 6.86 -16.46 21.04
CA VAL A 268 7.70 -17.28 21.94
C VAL A 268 7.03 -18.63 22.25
N ILE A 269 5.70 -18.65 22.39
CA ILE A 269 4.93 -19.85 22.75
C ILE A 269 4.60 -20.71 21.52
N TYR A 270 4.15 -20.08 20.43
CA TYR A 270 3.54 -20.75 19.28
C TYR A 270 4.33 -20.60 17.98
N GLY A 271 5.52 -19.99 18.00
CA GLY A 271 6.25 -19.59 16.79
C GLY A 271 6.65 -20.72 15.84
N LYS A 272 6.63 -21.97 16.30
CA LYS A 272 6.86 -23.16 15.44
C LYS A 272 5.72 -23.44 14.46
N ASP A 273 4.52 -22.92 14.72
CA ASP A 273 3.38 -22.97 13.80
C ASP A 273 2.97 -21.53 13.44
N PRO A 274 3.51 -20.97 12.34
CA PRO A 274 3.21 -19.60 11.98
C PRO A 274 1.73 -19.35 11.68
N GLN A 275 1.02 -20.32 11.10
CA GLN A 275 -0.39 -20.17 10.76
C GLN A 275 -1.25 -20.06 12.04
N PHE A 276 -0.98 -20.89 13.05
CA PHE A 276 -1.66 -20.79 14.34
C PHE A 276 -1.24 -19.55 15.11
N CYS A 277 0.05 -19.21 15.12
CA CYS A 277 0.58 -18.05 15.83
C CYS A 277 0.00 -16.74 15.29
N LEU A 278 -0.04 -16.55 13.96
CA LEU A 278 -0.61 -15.34 13.35
C LEU A 278 -2.07 -15.14 13.75
N LYS A 279 -2.89 -16.20 13.87
CA LYS A 279 -4.30 -16.08 14.30
C LYS A 279 -4.49 -15.44 15.68
N LYS A 280 -3.43 -15.35 16.50
CA LYS A 280 -3.47 -14.65 17.80
C LYS A 280 -3.27 -13.15 17.70
N PHE A 281 -2.88 -12.64 16.53
CA PHE A 281 -2.58 -11.23 16.33
C PHE A 281 -3.86 -10.47 15.97
N GLU A 282 -3.81 -9.13 15.91
CA GLU A 282 -4.91 -8.37 15.31
C GLU A 282 -4.99 -8.64 13.81
N LEU A 283 -6.21 -8.71 13.27
CA LEU A 283 -6.46 -9.07 11.89
C LEU A 283 -5.61 -8.24 10.90
N VAL A 284 -5.53 -6.93 11.12
CA VAL A 284 -4.72 -6.03 10.28
C VAL A 284 -3.23 -6.34 10.30
N ALA A 285 -2.67 -6.74 11.45
CA ALA A 285 -1.29 -7.15 11.58
C ALA A 285 -1.04 -8.48 10.86
N GLN A 286 -1.99 -9.42 10.97
CA GLN A 286 -1.91 -10.72 10.30
C GLN A 286 -1.75 -10.57 8.78
N PHE A 287 -2.67 -9.83 8.14
CA PHE A 287 -2.65 -9.59 6.70
C PHE A 287 -1.43 -8.78 6.27
N THR A 288 -1.02 -7.78 7.04
CA THR A 288 0.14 -6.95 6.68
C THR A 288 1.45 -7.75 6.76
N ILE A 289 1.66 -8.54 7.83
CA ILE A 289 2.85 -9.39 7.98
C ILE A 289 2.88 -10.44 6.87
N GLU A 290 1.80 -11.18 6.67
CA GLU A 290 1.78 -12.22 5.64
C GLU A 290 2.00 -11.64 4.24
N TYR A 291 1.43 -10.48 3.92
CA TYR A 291 1.65 -9.82 2.62
C TYR A 291 3.12 -9.46 2.41
N LEU A 292 3.77 -8.87 3.42
CA LEU A 292 5.20 -8.52 3.34
C LEU A 292 6.07 -9.76 3.13
N PHE A 293 5.78 -10.87 3.83
CA PHE A 293 6.53 -12.11 3.65
C PHE A 293 6.25 -12.78 2.29
N ARG A 294 5.03 -12.67 1.75
CA ARG A 294 4.75 -13.07 0.36
C ARG A 294 5.54 -12.23 -0.63
N PHE A 295 5.62 -10.92 -0.42
CA PHE A 295 6.45 -10.04 -1.24
C PHE A 295 7.90 -10.51 -1.24
N LEU A 296 8.48 -10.78 -0.07
CA LEU A 296 9.85 -11.32 0.00
C LEU A 296 9.97 -12.68 -0.72
N ALA A 297 8.98 -13.56 -0.57
CA ALA A 297 9.00 -14.88 -1.20
C ALA A 297 8.91 -14.82 -2.74
N HIS A 298 8.30 -13.76 -3.28
CA HIS A 298 8.22 -13.51 -4.71
C HIS A 298 9.47 -12.85 -5.30
N LEU A 299 10.38 -12.30 -4.48
CA LEU A 299 11.69 -11.85 -4.93
C LEU A 299 12.56 -13.08 -5.21
N ARG A 300 12.53 -13.56 -6.45
CA ARG A 300 13.25 -14.77 -6.87
C ARG A 300 13.83 -14.62 -8.29
N PRO A 301 14.98 -15.24 -8.57
CA PRO A 301 15.81 -16.04 -7.65
C PRO A 301 16.54 -15.17 -6.62
N LEU A 302 16.86 -15.74 -5.44
CA LEU A 302 17.73 -15.12 -4.43
C LEU A 302 18.55 -16.20 -3.71
N GLN A 303 19.80 -15.89 -3.37
CA GLN A 303 20.65 -16.75 -2.55
C GLN A 303 20.12 -16.83 -1.10
N LYS A 304 20.37 -17.95 -0.42
CA LYS A 304 19.87 -18.18 0.96
C LYS A 304 20.38 -17.14 1.95
N GLU A 305 21.61 -16.66 1.74
CA GLU A 305 22.24 -15.62 2.54
C GLU A 305 21.49 -14.29 2.39
N ILE A 306 21.14 -13.92 1.16
CA ILE A 306 20.37 -12.69 0.88
C ILE A 306 18.93 -12.82 1.41
N GLN A 307 18.28 -13.97 1.22
CA GLN A 307 16.96 -14.27 1.80
C GLN A 307 16.97 -14.10 3.33
N ARG A 308 17.99 -14.66 3.97
CA ARG A 308 18.20 -14.52 5.41
C ARG A 308 18.32 -13.05 5.82
N ASP A 309 19.09 -12.25 5.09
CA ASP A 309 19.34 -10.85 5.41
C ASP A 309 18.07 -9.98 5.22
N ILE A 310 17.32 -10.17 4.13
CA ILE A 310 16.07 -9.41 3.91
C ILE A 310 15.00 -9.76 4.95
N ILE A 311 14.94 -11.01 5.40
CA ILE A 311 14.06 -11.42 6.51
C ILE A 311 14.47 -10.66 7.78
N LEU A 312 15.76 -10.63 8.13
CA LEU A 312 16.23 -9.87 9.30
C LEU A 312 15.88 -8.38 9.19
N ARG A 313 16.06 -7.78 8.00
CA ARG A 313 15.79 -6.37 7.76
C ARG A 313 14.32 -6.03 7.95
N VAL A 314 13.42 -6.87 7.44
CA VAL A 314 11.97 -6.70 7.64
C VAL A 314 11.57 -6.97 9.09
N VAL A 315 12.14 -7.98 9.75
CA VAL A 315 11.91 -8.22 11.19
C VAL A 315 12.31 -6.99 12.02
N ALA A 316 13.43 -6.35 11.70
CA ALA A 316 13.88 -5.14 12.37
C ALA A 316 12.84 -4.01 12.27
N SER A 317 12.28 -3.78 11.08
CA SER A 317 11.22 -2.77 10.86
C SER A 317 9.89 -3.16 11.51
N LEU A 318 9.47 -4.42 11.39
CA LEU A 318 8.20 -4.90 11.94
C LEU A 318 8.15 -4.87 13.47
N THR A 319 9.29 -5.07 14.12
CA THR A 319 9.44 -5.01 15.57
C THR A 319 9.89 -3.63 16.07
N GLN A 320 10.34 -2.74 15.16
CA GLN A 320 11.02 -1.49 15.47
C GLN A 320 12.19 -1.69 16.45
N GLN A 321 13.02 -2.68 16.16
CA GLN A 321 14.19 -3.04 16.97
C GLN A 321 15.42 -3.16 16.10
N SER A 322 16.57 -2.77 16.65
CA SER A 322 17.83 -2.84 15.90
C SER A 322 18.38 -4.27 15.90
N ILE A 323 18.72 -4.77 14.71
CA ILE A 323 19.24 -6.11 14.46
C ILE A 323 20.57 -5.98 13.69
N SER A 324 21.54 -6.84 14.01
CA SER A 324 22.81 -6.84 13.26
C SER A 324 22.66 -7.61 11.95
N ILE A 325 22.94 -6.95 10.83
CA ILE A 325 22.90 -7.49 9.47
C ILE A 325 24.22 -7.12 8.81
N ARG A 326 24.97 -8.12 8.32
CA ARG A 326 26.30 -7.94 7.71
C ARG A 326 27.25 -7.07 8.55
N GLY A 327 27.21 -7.23 9.89
CA GLY A 327 28.07 -6.46 10.82
C GLY A 327 27.59 -5.04 11.14
N SER A 328 26.52 -4.55 10.50
CA SER A 328 25.91 -3.24 10.78
C SER A 328 24.62 -3.38 11.58
N MET A 329 24.27 -2.39 12.41
CA MET A 329 22.98 -2.38 13.13
C MET A 329 21.92 -1.70 12.27
N GLN A 330 20.88 -2.44 11.88
CA GLN A 330 19.78 -1.94 11.04
C GLN A 330 18.44 -2.00 11.78
N PRO A 331 17.50 -1.06 11.52
CA PRO A 331 17.69 0.13 10.67
C PRO A 331 18.62 1.17 11.32
N GLY A 332 19.53 1.71 10.52
CA GLY A 332 20.44 2.81 10.90
C GLY A 332 19.70 4.11 11.18
N GLY A 333 20.33 5.02 11.93
CA GLY A 333 19.77 6.34 12.29
C GLY A 333 18.62 6.33 13.30
N ASN A 334 17.95 5.19 13.51
CA ASN A 334 16.87 5.03 14.47
C ASN A 334 17.41 4.70 15.88
N LYS A 335 16.80 5.29 16.91
CA LYS A 335 17.13 5.00 18.34
C LYS A 335 16.42 3.76 18.86
N PHE A 336 16.28 2.74 18.02
CA PHE A 336 15.59 1.50 18.40
C PHE A 336 16.44 0.68 19.37
N LYS A 337 15.75 -0.01 20.29
CA LYS A 337 16.41 -0.91 21.24
C LYS A 337 16.77 -2.21 20.53
N LYS A 338 17.84 -2.86 20.99
CA LYS A 338 18.16 -4.21 20.52
C LYS A 338 17.19 -5.24 21.11
N LEU A 339 16.83 -6.23 20.30
CA LEU A 339 16.00 -7.35 20.72
C LEU A 339 16.82 -8.31 21.58
N ARG A 340 16.25 -8.77 22.71
CA ARG A 340 16.94 -9.73 23.58
C ARG A 340 17.20 -11.03 22.81
N GLN A 341 18.39 -11.61 22.95
CA GLN A 341 18.83 -12.74 22.13
C GLN A 341 17.84 -13.91 22.08
N GLY A 342 17.27 -14.29 23.24
CA GLY A 342 16.29 -15.38 23.28
C GLY A 342 15.00 -15.09 22.50
N THR A 343 14.44 -13.88 22.65
CA THR A 343 13.28 -13.44 21.88
C THR A 343 13.63 -13.31 20.39
N PHE A 344 14.84 -12.87 20.07
CA PHE A 344 15.31 -12.72 18.69
C PHE A 344 15.35 -14.04 17.97
N ASN A 345 15.94 -15.05 18.60
CA ASN A 345 15.99 -16.39 18.03
C ASN A 345 14.58 -16.91 17.73
N LYS A 346 13.60 -16.66 18.61
CA LYS A 346 12.21 -17.10 18.42
C LYS A 346 11.48 -16.34 17.32
N VAL A 347 11.65 -15.02 17.25
CA VAL A 347 11.08 -14.20 16.17
C VAL A 347 11.69 -14.56 14.82
N PHE A 348 13.00 -14.73 14.77
CA PHE A 348 13.69 -15.12 13.56
C PHE A 348 13.28 -16.52 13.09
N GLU A 349 13.21 -17.51 14.00
CA GLU A 349 12.71 -18.86 13.72
C GLU A 349 11.28 -18.82 13.14
N PHE A 350 10.35 -18.10 13.79
CA PHE A 350 8.98 -17.93 13.30
C PHE A 350 8.93 -17.31 11.88
N CYS A 351 9.69 -16.23 11.65
CA CYS A 351 9.70 -15.52 10.38
C CYS A 351 10.35 -16.35 9.26
N THR A 352 11.39 -17.14 9.56
CA THR A 352 11.98 -18.07 8.59
C THR A 352 11.00 -19.17 8.21
N ILE A 353 10.33 -19.82 9.18
CA ILE A 353 9.32 -20.85 8.87
C ILE A 353 8.17 -20.26 8.05
N LEU A 354 7.72 -19.04 8.39
CA LEU A 354 6.68 -18.35 7.63
C LEU A 354 7.13 -18.06 6.19
N PHE A 355 8.36 -17.59 6.00
CA PHE A 355 8.93 -17.34 4.68
C PHE A 355 8.97 -18.61 3.83
N GLU A 356 9.56 -19.70 4.36
CA GLU A 356 9.68 -20.97 3.64
C GLU A 356 8.31 -21.52 3.23
N LEU A 357 7.34 -21.51 4.15
CA LEU A 357 5.98 -21.96 3.85
C LEU A 357 5.32 -21.14 2.74
N LEU A 358 5.56 -19.84 2.68
CA LEU A 358 5.06 -18.99 1.59
C LEU A 358 5.84 -19.18 0.30
N TYR A 359 7.16 -19.37 0.38
CA TYR A 359 8.05 -19.59 -0.75
C TYR A 359 7.71 -20.89 -1.49
N GLU A 360 7.45 -21.98 -0.78
CA GLU A 360 7.00 -23.26 -1.35
C GLU A 360 5.65 -23.12 -2.07
N ASN A 361 4.69 -22.40 -1.48
CA ASN A 361 3.39 -22.15 -2.10
C ASN A 361 3.51 -21.35 -3.43
N CYS A 362 4.57 -20.56 -3.60
CA CYS A 362 4.83 -19.82 -4.85
C CYS A 362 5.47 -20.68 -5.94
N GLN A 363 5.95 -21.90 -5.64
CA GLN A 363 6.49 -22.83 -6.64
C GLN A 363 5.41 -23.73 -7.25
N ILE A 364 4.27 -23.88 -6.58
CA ILE A 364 3.17 -24.76 -6.97
C ILE A 364 2.16 -24.05 -7.91
N LEU A 365 2.21 -22.72 -7.97
CA LEU A 365 1.43 -21.85 -8.86
C LEU A 365 2.31 -21.36 -10.01
#